data_AF-A0A7R9R9S7-F1
#
_entry.id   AF-A0A7R9R9S7-F1
#
_cell.length_a   1.000
_cell.length_b   1.000
_cell.length_c   1.000
_cell.angle_alpha   90.00
_cell.angle_beta   90.00
_cell.angle_gamma   90.00
#
_symmetry.space_group_name_H-M   'P 1'
#
loop_
_entity.id
_entity.type
_entity.pdbx_description
1 polymer ?
#
loop_
_entity_poly.entity_id
_entity_poly.type
_entity_poly.pdbx_seq_one_letter_code
_entity_poly.pdbx_strand_id
1 'polypeptide(L)'
;MELNGVEIDDTFAEAFGIKVARILITGATKRWALVAATEATGFGTSVIMCPAEAGIEKIVDGSQTPDGRPGVYIQICGFGFKALEEQLLSRIGQCVLTAPTAAVFNGLPDAEKQFDTGFKLKFFADGYESEIEIDGRKAYKIPMMQGDFITEHGIGAVNGVAGGNFFILGENQMAALTAAEAAVDAIMSCEGSITPFPGGIVASGSKPGADKYKFMKATTNQRFAPSLKDRVPDTSLPEDVNGVYELVINGINEEAIKVAMKAGIEAAVKVPGIKKITAGNYGGSLGQYKINLHDLF
;
A
#
# COMPACT_ATOMS: atom_id res chain seq x y z
N MET A 1 -7.99 -9.34 -24.20
CA MET A 1 -8.61 -10.61 -23.75
C MET A 1 -9.92 -10.29 -23.05
N GLU A 2 -10.74 -11.28 -22.69
CA GLU A 2 -11.96 -11.07 -21.89
C GLU A 2 -11.93 -11.93 -20.63
N LEU A 3 -12.40 -11.36 -19.52
CA LEU A 3 -12.57 -12.06 -18.25
C LEU A 3 -13.95 -11.73 -17.68
N ASN A 4 -14.78 -12.75 -17.46
CA ASN A 4 -16.17 -12.59 -17.02
C ASN A 4 -17.00 -11.62 -17.91
N GLY A 5 -16.75 -11.62 -19.21
CA GLY A 5 -17.41 -10.72 -20.17
C GLY A 5 -16.96 -9.26 -20.11
N VAL A 6 -15.89 -8.95 -19.37
CA VAL A 6 -15.25 -7.64 -19.31
C VAL A 6 -13.98 -7.66 -20.17
N GLU A 7 -13.80 -6.66 -21.02
CA GLU A 7 -12.59 -6.50 -21.82
C GLU A 7 -11.38 -6.15 -20.93
N ILE A 8 -10.28 -6.85 -21.11
CA ILE A 8 -8.97 -6.51 -20.52
C ILE A 8 -8.04 -6.06 -21.66
N ASP A 9 -7.63 -4.80 -21.64
CA ASP A 9 -6.74 -4.22 -22.63
C ASP A 9 -5.40 -4.97 -22.68
N ASP A 10 -4.86 -5.13 -23.89
CA ASP A 10 -3.50 -5.63 -24.10
C ASP A 10 -2.49 -4.50 -23.83
N THR A 11 -2.24 -4.26 -22.55
CA THR A 11 -1.37 -3.19 -22.07
C THR A 11 -0.65 -3.61 -20.79
N PHE A 12 0.15 -2.71 -20.23
CA PHE A 12 0.92 -2.95 -19.02
C PHE A 12 0.84 -1.78 -18.04
N ALA A 13 1.00 -2.12 -16.76
CA ALA A 13 1.28 -1.17 -15.70
C ALA A 13 2.78 -0.90 -15.62
N GLU A 14 3.17 0.37 -15.54
CA GLU A 14 4.57 0.77 -15.39
C GLU A 14 4.87 1.15 -13.94
N ALA A 15 5.74 0.38 -13.28
CA ALA A 15 6.03 0.51 -11.87
C ALA A 15 7.52 0.80 -11.59
N PHE A 16 7.83 1.20 -10.37
CA PHE A 16 9.09 1.82 -9.97
C PHE A 16 9.74 1.08 -8.79
N GLY A 17 11.07 1.09 -8.73
CA GLY A 17 11.78 0.61 -7.54
C GLY A 17 11.57 1.55 -6.35
N ILE A 18 11.30 0.97 -5.18
CA ILE A 18 11.15 1.71 -3.91
C ILE A 18 11.80 0.91 -2.77
N LYS A 19 12.04 1.54 -1.61
CA LYS A 19 12.42 0.80 -0.39
C LYS A 19 11.15 0.52 0.40
N VAL A 20 10.99 -0.72 0.87
CA VAL A 20 9.80 -1.15 1.61
C VAL A 20 10.24 -1.76 2.93
N ALA A 21 9.70 -1.26 4.04
CA ALA A 21 9.76 -1.93 5.34
C ALA A 21 8.40 -2.57 5.63
N ARG A 22 8.42 -3.76 6.25
CA ARG A 22 7.21 -4.48 6.66
C ARG A 22 7.21 -4.63 8.17
N ILE A 23 6.10 -4.26 8.79
CA ILE A 23 5.96 -4.17 10.24
C ILE A 23 4.73 -4.95 10.65
N LEU A 24 4.86 -5.78 11.68
CA LEU A 24 3.71 -6.40 12.34
C LEU A 24 3.37 -5.59 13.58
N ILE A 25 2.14 -5.10 13.66
CA ILE A 25 1.61 -4.43 14.86
C ILE A 25 0.58 -5.36 15.50
N THR A 26 0.84 -5.82 16.72
CA THR A 26 -0.14 -6.62 17.49
C THR A 26 -0.83 -5.75 18.53
N GLY A 27 -2.02 -6.17 18.98
CA GLY A 27 -2.80 -5.45 19.99
C GLY A 27 -3.65 -6.39 20.82
N ALA A 28 -4.25 -5.90 21.91
CA ALA A 28 -5.11 -6.74 22.75
C ALA A 28 -6.33 -7.29 22.00
N THR A 29 -6.79 -6.59 20.96
CA THR A 29 -7.84 -7.05 20.05
C THR A 29 -7.52 -6.64 18.62
N LYS A 30 -8.16 -7.27 17.63
CA LYS A 30 -8.08 -6.87 16.21
C LYS A 30 -8.38 -5.38 16.02
N ARG A 31 -9.37 -4.85 16.76
CA ARG A 31 -9.72 -3.44 16.76
C ARG A 31 -8.53 -2.55 17.11
N TRP A 32 -7.82 -2.86 18.20
CA TRP A 32 -6.72 -2.00 18.69
C TRP A 32 -5.48 -2.08 17.81
N ALA A 33 -5.16 -3.27 17.28
CA ALA A 33 -4.10 -3.41 16.27
C ALA A 33 -4.42 -2.58 15.02
N LEU A 34 -5.68 -2.62 14.55
CA LEU A 34 -6.13 -1.85 13.39
C LEU A 34 -6.10 -0.34 13.63
N VAL A 35 -6.47 0.14 14.83
CA VAL A 35 -6.36 1.57 15.19
C VAL A 35 -4.93 2.06 15.06
N ALA A 36 -3.97 1.34 15.64
CA ALA A 36 -2.54 1.69 15.55
C ALA A 36 -2.03 1.65 14.11
N ALA A 37 -2.37 0.60 13.36
CA ALA A 37 -1.98 0.44 11.96
C ALA A 37 -2.56 1.55 11.06
N THR A 38 -3.82 1.91 11.25
CA THR A 38 -4.50 2.96 10.48
C THR A 38 -3.86 4.32 10.72
N GLU A 39 -3.59 4.67 11.99
CA GLU A 39 -2.92 5.94 12.33
C GLU A 39 -1.50 5.97 11.76
N ALA A 40 -0.72 4.90 11.93
CA ALA A 40 0.66 4.82 11.48
C ALA A 40 0.82 4.87 9.95
N THR A 41 -0.20 4.45 9.20
CA THR A 41 -0.20 4.43 7.73
C THR A 41 -0.93 5.64 7.11
N GLY A 42 -1.61 6.45 7.93
CA GLY A 42 -2.26 7.68 7.51
C GLY A 42 -1.30 8.72 6.92
N PHE A 43 -1.83 9.66 6.13
CA PHE A 43 -1.04 10.65 5.38
C PHE A 43 0.14 9.99 4.63
N GLY A 44 -0.18 8.93 3.88
CA GLY A 44 0.79 8.02 3.26
C GLY A 44 0.37 7.57 1.87
N THR A 45 -0.27 8.42 1.07
CA THR A 45 -0.88 7.99 -0.20
C THR A 45 0.08 7.99 -1.38
N SER A 46 0.93 9.02 -1.48
CA SER A 46 1.89 9.14 -2.57
C SER A 46 3.11 9.94 -2.16
N VAL A 47 4.30 9.41 -2.43
CA VAL A 47 5.58 10.09 -2.14
C VAL A 47 5.82 11.36 -2.98
N ILE A 48 4.92 11.68 -3.91
CA ILE A 48 4.93 12.96 -4.63
C ILE A 48 4.77 14.14 -3.65
N MET A 49 3.93 13.99 -2.62
CA MET A 49 3.66 15.03 -1.62
C MET A 49 3.37 14.52 -0.19
N CYS A 50 3.24 13.21 0.04
CA CYS A 50 3.21 12.64 1.39
C CYS A 50 4.64 12.30 1.86
N PRO A 51 4.89 12.22 3.17
CA PRO A 51 6.21 11.85 3.71
C PRO A 51 6.65 10.42 3.37
N ALA A 52 5.69 9.53 3.12
CA ALA A 52 5.87 8.14 2.73
C ALA A 52 4.70 7.68 1.85
N GLU A 53 4.84 6.50 1.26
CA GLU A 53 3.70 5.67 0.89
C GLU A 53 3.53 4.60 1.96
N ALA A 54 2.32 4.39 2.48
CA ALA A 54 2.10 3.43 3.57
C ALA A 54 0.68 2.87 3.50
N GLY A 55 0.50 1.65 4.02
CA GLY A 55 -0.79 0.99 4.00
C GLY A 55 -0.82 -0.27 4.84
N ILE A 56 -2.04 -0.71 5.11
CA ILE A 56 -2.31 -2.02 5.72
C ILE A 56 -2.17 -3.07 4.62
N GLU A 57 -1.37 -4.10 4.89
CA GLU A 57 -1.22 -5.27 4.02
C GLU A 57 -2.32 -6.29 4.33
N LYS A 58 -2.33 -6.81 5.55
CA LYS A 58 -3.31 -7.82 5.97
C LYS A 58 -3.48 -7.89 7.48
N ILE A 59 -4.63 -8.39 7.92
CA ILE A 59 -4.94 -8.69 9.32
C ILE A 59 -4.61 -10.17 9.58
N VAL A 60 -4.00 -10.47 10.72
CA VAL A 60 -3.64 -11.83 11.15
C VAL A 60 -4.17 -12.14 12.55
N ASP A 61 -4.36 -13.42 12.83
CA ASP A 61 -4.70 -13.89 14.17
C ASP A 61 -3.45 -14.25 14.99
N GLY A 62 -3.65 -14.56 16.27
CA GLY A 62 -2.56 -14.84 17.21
C GLY A 62 -1.71 -16.06 16.87
N SER A 63 -2.22 -17.00 16.05
CA SER A 63 -1.45 -18.19 15.65
C SER A 63 -0.28 -17.85 14.72
N GLN A 64 -0.27 -16.64 14.16
CA GLN A 64 0.73 -16.17 13.19
C GLN A 64 1.66 -15.10 13.78
N THR A 65 1.54 -14.78 15.06
CA THR A 65 2.24 -13.66 15.70
C THR A 65 3.16 -14.12 16.84
N PRO A 66 4.32 -13.48 17.05
CA PRO A 66 5.28 -13.89 18.08
C PRO A 66 4.72 -13.89 19.51
N ASP A 67 3.78 -13.00 19.81
CA ASP A 67 3.22 -12.83 21.16
C ASP A 67 1.84 -13.49 21.34
N GLY A 68 1.36 -14.24 20.34
CA GLY A 68 0.07 -14.92 20.37
C GLY A 68 -1.16 -14.01 20.28
N ARG A 69 -1.00 -12.72 19.93
CA ARG A 69 -2.09 -11.72 19.89
C ARG A 69 -2.52 -11.39 18.46
N PRO A 70 -3.78 -10.99 18.22
CA PRO A 70 -4.17 -10.52 16.89
C PRO A 70 -3.32 -9.33 16.44
N GLY A 71 -3.01 -9.29 15.14
CA GLY A 71 -2.12 -8.27 14.58
C GLY A 71 -2.48 -7.83 13.17
N VAL A 72 -1.76 -6.82 12.71
CA VAL A 72 -1.90 -6.22 11.38
C VAL A 72 -0.50 -6.03 10.81
N TYR A 73 -0.27 -6.58 9.63
CA TYR A 73 0.90 -6.24 8.83
C TYR A 73 0.65 -4.91 8.12
N ILE A 74 1.61 -4.01 8.22
CA ILE A 74 1.67 -2.77 7.44
C ILE A 74 2.94 -2.73 6.62
N GLN A 75 2.92 -1.93 5.56
CA GLN A 75 4.13 -1.54 4.84
C GLN A 75 4.30 -0.03 4.88
N ILE A 76 5.56 0.39 4.98
CA ILE A 76 5.98 1.79 4.80
C ILE A 76 7.03 1.80 3.70
N CYS A 77 6.85 2.69 2.73
CA CYS A 77 7.64 2.80 1.52
C CYS A 77 8.30 4.18 1.43
N GLY A 78 9.54 4.23 0.95
CA GLY A 78 10.28 5.47 0.74
C GLY A 78 11.31 5.35 -0.38
N PHE A 79 11.68 6.48 -0.98
CA PHE A 79 12.63 6.52 -2.10
C PHE A 79 14.04 5.99 -1.74
N GLY A 80 14.41 6.00 -0.46
CA GLY A 80 15.72 5.54 -0.01
C GLY A 80 15.68 5.08 1.45
N PHE A 81 16.66 4.27 1.85
CA PHE A 81 16.68 3.68 3.19
C PHE A 81 16.77 4.73 4.30
N LYS A 82 17.45 5.86 4.08
CA LYS A 82 17.49 6.95 5.06
C LYS A 82 16.10 7.56 5.32
N ALA A 83 15.40 7.94 4.26
CA ALA A 83 14.04 8.48 4.38
C ALA A 83 13.08 7.45 4.98
N LEU A 84 13.22 6.18 4.59
CA LEU A 84 12.43 5.08 5.16
C LEU A 84 12.69 4.91 6.67
N GLU A 85 13.93 5.00 7.13
CA GLU A 85 14.27 4.92 8.55
C GLU A 85 13.66 6.08 9.36
N GLU A 86 13.70 7.30 8.83
CA GLU A 86 13.06 8.47 9.43
C GLU A 86 11.54 8.28 9.55
N GLN A 87 10.91 7.69 8.53
CA GLN A 87 9.48 7.37 8.52
C GLN A 87 9.13 6.24 9.50
N LEU A 88 9.96 5.21 9.62
CA LEU A 88 9.78 4.15 10.62
C LEU A 88 9.82 4.72 12.04
N LEU A 89 10.84 5.52 12.37
CA LEU A 89 10.98 6.11 13.70
C LEU A 89 9.81 7.03 14.05
N SER A 90 9.45 7.94 13.15
CA SER A 90 8.37 8.90 13.40
C SER A 90 7.00 8.22 13.47
N ARG A 91 6.65 7.34 12.53
CA ARG A 91 5.34 6.68 12.51
C ARG A 91 5.19 5.69 13.65
N ILE A 92 6.20 4.86 13.93
CA ILE A 92 6.10 3.92 15.05
C ILE A 92 6.12 4.68 16.39
N GLY A 93 7.03 5.64 16.56
CA GLY A 93 7.16 6.41 17.80
C GLY A 93 5.94 7.28 18.13
N GLN A 94 5.29 7.87 17.12
CA GLN A 94 4.20 8.82 17.34
C GLN A 94 2.80 8.21 17.18
N CYS A 95 2.67 7.09 16.45
CA CYS A 95 1.37 6.49 16.15
C CYS A 95 1.17 5.09 16.75
N VAL A 96 2.24 4.34 17.04
CA VAL A 96 2.13 2.95 17.53
C VAL A 96 2.55 2.83 18.98
N LEU A 97 3.70 3.41 19.37
CA LEU A 97 4.15 3.47 20.77
C LEU A 97 3.09 4.14 21.66
N THR A 98 2.40 5.15 21.12
CA THR A 98 1.33 5.89 21.77
C THR A 98 -0.04 5.18 21.71
N ALA A 99 -0.18 4.14 20.89
CA ALA A 99 -1.45 3.45 20.72
C ALA A 99 -1.72 2.44 21.85
N PRO A 100 -2.96 2.35 22.34
CA PRO A 100 -3.31 1.41 23.40
C PRO A 100 -3.00 -0.04 23.01
N THR A 101 -2.31 -0.73 23.91
CA THR A 101 -1.97 -2.17 23.88
C THR A 101 -1.03 -2.60 22.76
N ALA A 102 -0.55 -1.68 21.91
CA ALA A 102 0.23 -2.05 20.74
C ALA A 102 1.58 -2.67 21.10
N ALA A 103 2.04 -3.61 20.29
CA ALA A 103 3.45 -4.02 20.21
C ALA A 103 3.89 -4.08 18.75
N VAL A 104 5.19 -3.99 18.52
CA VAL A 104 5.79 -3.95 17.19
C VAL A 104 6.80 -5.08 17.00
N PHE A 105 6.64 -5.81 15.90
CA PHE A 105 7.52 -6.90 15.49
C PHE A 105 7.98 -6.74 14.04
N ASN A 106 9.11 -7.36 13.73
CA ASN A 106 9.74 -7.34 12.43
C ASN A 106 8.97 -8.22 11.44
N GLY A 107 8.45 -7.60 10.37
CA GLY A 107 7.74 -8.30 9.30
C GLY A 107 8.64 -8.90 8.22
N LEU A 108 9.95 -8.59 8.25
CA LEU A 108 10.98 -9.10 7.34
C LEU A 108 12.26 -9.48 8.12
N PRO A 109 12.21 -10.49 9.01
CA PRO A 109 13.34 -10.87 9.85
C PRO A 109 14.57 -11.32 9.04
N ASP A 110 14.35 -11.94 7.88
CA ASP A 110 15.44 -12.47 7.02
C ASP A 110 15.98 -11.45 6.02
N ALA A 111 15.50 -10.19 6.04
CA ALA A 111 16.00 -9.17 5.13
C ALA A 111 17.44 -8.75 5.48
N GLU A 112 18.28 -8.59 4.46
CA GLU A 112 19.66 -8.12 4.61
C GLU A 112 19.72 -6.74 5.28
N LYS A 113 18.83 -5.82 4.85
CA LYS A 113 18.74 -4.50 5.45
C LYS A 113 17.84 -4.57 6.69
N GLN A 114 18.45 -4.37 7.85
CA GLN A 114 17.77 -4.14 9.11
C GLN A 114 17.97 -2.69 9.58
N PHE A 115 16.95 -2.12 10.21
CA PHE A 115 17.00 -0.85 10.92
C PHE A 115 16.87 -1.10 12.42
N ASP A 116 17.70 -0.43 13.23
CA ASP A 116 17.69 -0.54 14.70
C ASP A 116 16.55 0.30 15.32
N THR A 117 15.34 0.23 14.74
CA THR A 117 14.21 1.08 15.11
C THR A 117 13.78 0.86 16.55
N GLY A 118 13.62 -0.38 17.00
CA GLY A 118 13.25 -0.68 18.39
C GLY A 118 14.35 -0.30 19.37
N PHE A 119 15.62 -0.52 19.01
CA PHE A 119 16.77 -0.05 19.80
C PHE A 119 16.77 1.47 19.97
N LYS A 120 16.40 2.24 18.94
CA LYS A 120 16.30 3.71 19.04
C LYS A 120 15.10 4.15 19.85
N LEU A 121 13.95 3.47 19.71
CA LEU A 121 12.73 3.82 20.44
C LEU A 121 12.84 3.54 21.94
N LYS A 122 13.60 2.51 22.36
CA LYS A 122 13.74 2.15 23.78
C LYS A 122 14.23 3.31 24.66
N PHE A 123 15.03 4.22 24.10
CA PHE A 123 15.53 5.39 24.83
C PHE A 123 14.43 6.34 25.31
N PHE A 124 13.20 6.22 24.80
CA PHE A 124 12.03 6.92 25.37
C PHE A 124 11.78 6.54 26.84
N ALA A 125 12.23 5.36 27.28
CA ALA A 125 12.12 4.92 28.67
C ALA A 125 13.12 5.60 29.62
N ASP A 126 14.04 6.45 29.14
CA ASP A 126 14.97 7.23 29.98
C ASP A 126 15.77 6.38 31.00
N GLY A 127 16.28 5.22 30.55
CA GLY A 127 17.09 4.32 31.37
C GLY A 127 16.31 3.26 32.15
N TYR A 128 14.97 3.23 32.02
CA TYR A 128 14.10 2.21 32.62
C TYR A 128 13.72 1.08 31.65
N GLU A 129 14.21 1.10 30.40
CA GLU A 129 14.00 0.01 29.46
C GLU A 129 14.62 -1.31 29.94
N SER A 130 14.08 -2.44 29.48
CA SER A 130 14.68 -3.76 29.69
C SER A 130 14.62 -4.61 28.42
N GLU A 131 15.55 -5.56 28.28
CA GLU A 131 15.53 -6.52 27.18
C GLU A 131 14.60 -7.71 27.53
N ILE A 132 13.91 -8.22 26.52
CA ILE A 132 13.10 -9.44 26.59
C ILE A 132 13.27 -10.24 25.31
N GLU A 133 13.01 -11.54 25.37
CA GLU A 133 12.91 -12.42 24.21
C GLU A 133 11.48 -12.93 24.07
N ILE A 134 10.91 -12.84 22.87
CA ILE A 134 9.57 -13.32 22.54
C ILE A 134 9.69 -14.18 21.29
N ASP A 135 9.39 -15.47 21.41
CA ASP A 135 9.49 -16.44 20.29
C ASP A 135 10.86 -16.39 19.57
N GLY A 136 11.95 -16.37 20.35
CA GLY A 136 13.31 -16.27 19.83
C GLY A 136 13.70 -14.89 19.27
N ARG A 137 12.82 -13.89 19.38
CA ARG A 137 13.06 -12.52 18.87
C ARG A 137 13.47 -11.59 20.01
N LYS A 138 14.62 -10.94 19.84
CA LYS A 138 15.10 -9.91 20.76
C LYS A 138 14.20 -8.67 20.70
N ALA A 139 13.65 -8.27 21.83
CA ALA A 139 12.78 -7.10 21.96
C ALA A 139 13.12 -6.27 23.20
N TYR A 140 12.50 -5.09 23.28
CA TYR A 140 12.61 -4.15 24.38
C TYR A 140 11.27 -3.92 25.04
N LYS A 141 11.26 -3.86 26.37
CA LYS A 141 10.16 -3.32 27.17
C LYS A 141 10.42 -1.84 27.44
N ILE A 142 9.46 -0.99 27.13
CA ILE A 142 9.48 0.46 27.38
C ILE A 142 8.37 0.78 28.39
N PRO A 143 8.69 0.99 29.68
CA PRO A 143 7.69 1.34 30.69
C PRO A 143 7.01 2.68 30.40
N MET A 144 5.68 2.72 30.51
CA MET A 144 4.85 3.91 30.27
C MET A 144 3.49 3.79 31.00
N MET A 145 2.59 4.76 30.79
CA MET A 145 1.32 4.85 31.53
C MET A 145 0.44 3.59 31.47
N GLN A 146 0.42 2.89 30.33
CA GLN A 146 -0.41 1.69 30.15
C GLN A 146 0.22 0.39 30.72
N GLY A 147 1.46 0.46 31.20
CA GLY A 147 2.33 -0.70 31.38
C GLY A 147 3.49 -0.62 30.39
N ASP A 148 3.90 -1.75 29.82
CA ASP A 148 5.06 -1.83 28.94
C ASP A 148 4.65 -1.82 27.46
N PHE A 149 5.25 -0.93 26.67
CA PHE A 149 5.25 -1.08 25.21
C PHE A 149 6.38 -2.01 24.79
N ILE A 150 6.07 -2.93 23.88
CA ILE A 150 7.01 -3.93 23.37
C ILE A 150 7.39 -3.60 21.92
N THR A 151 8.68 -3.56 21.64
CA THR A 151 9.20 -3.43 20.26
C THR A 151 10.37 -4.36 20.02
N GLU A 152 10.32 -5.14 18.94
CA GLU A 152 11.45 -5.93 18.46
C GLU A 152 12.64 -5.03 18.13
N HIS A 153 13.87 -5.54 18.30
CA HIS A 153 15.11 -4.78 18.18
C HIS A 153 15.22 -3.98 16.88
N GLY A 154 14.89 -4.63 15.76
CA GLY A 154 14.98 -4.02 14.44
C GLY A 154 13.80 -4.35 13.53
N ILE A 155 13.72 -3.59 12.44
CA ILE A 155 12.72 -3.74 11.38
C ILE A 155 13.45 -3.93 10.05
N GLY A 156 13.11 -5.00 9.34
CA GLY A 156 13.68 -5.33 8.05
C GLY A 156 13.09 -4.53 6.91
N ALA A 157 13.91 -4.29 5.89
CA ALA A 157 13.50 -3.62 4.66
C ALA A 157 14.13 -4.24 3.41
N VAL A 158 13.45 -4.11 2.28
CA VAL A 158 13.84 -4.66 0.99
C VAL A 158 13.76 -3.61 -0.12
N ASN A 159 14.39 -3.92 -1.25
CA ASN A 159 14.11 -3.24 -2.51
C ASN A 159 12.79 -3.81 -3.06
N GLY A 160 11.71 -3.06 -2.90
CA GLY A 160 10.38 -3.44 -3.39
C GLY A 160 9.99 -2.66 -4.64
N VAL A 161 8.70 -2.71 -4.94
CA VAL A 161 8.11 -2.12 -6.13
C VAL A 161 6.93 -1.23 -5.73
N ALA A 162 6.80 -0.06 -6.34
CA ALA A 162 5.68 0.85 -6.17
C ALA A 162 5.03 1.20 -7.50
N GLY A 163 3.71 1.38 -7.52
CA GLY A 163 3.00 1.85 -8.71
C GLY A 163 2.53 0.75 -9.67
N GLY A 164 2.50 -0.52 -9.24
CA GLY A 164 1.70 -1.52 -9.95
C GLY A 164 0.25 -1.05 -9.94
N ASN A 165 -0.46 -1.11 -11.06
CA ASN A 165 -1.78 -0.50 -11.12
C ASN A 165 -2.69 -1.13 -12.16
N PHE A 166 -3.99 -0.93 -11.99
CA PHE A 166 -4.98 -1.14 -13.04
C PHE A 166 -6.15 -0.17 -12.83
N PHE A 167 -6.82 0.16 -13.94
CA PHE A 167 -7.96 1.07 -13.97
C PHE A 167 -9.23 0.26 -14.21
N ILE A 168 -10.28 0.60 -13.48
CA ILE A 168 -11.61 0.03 -13.60
C ILE A 168 -12.50 1.05 -14.29
N LEU A 169 -12.95 0.74 -15.51
CA LEU A 169 -13.84 1.59 -16.30
C LEU A 169 -15.26 1.01 -16.22
N GLY A 170 -16.15 1.74 -15.54
CA GLY A 170 -17.53 1.35 -15.33
C GLY A 170 -18.53 2.25 -16.05
N GLU A 171 -19.73 1.73 -16.26
CA GLU A 171 -20.83 2.45 -16.90
C GLU A 171 -21.28 3.69 -16.13
N ASN A 172 -21.03 3.71 -14.82
CA ASN A 172 -21.28 4.83 -13.92
C ASN A 172 -20.31 4.79 -12.73
N GLN A 173 -20.28 5.89 -11.96
CA GLN A 173 -19.38 6.04 -10.82
C GLN A 173 -19.53 4.93 -9.77
N MET A 174 -20.77 4.53 -9.45
CA MET A 174 -21.02 3.55 -8.39
C MET A 174 -20.62 2.14 -8.79
N ALA A 175 -20.88 1.73 -10.04
CA ALA A 175 -20.41 0.46 -10.55
C ALA A 175 -18.87 0.34 -10.46
N ALA A 176 -18.16 1.39 -10.88
CA ALA A 176 -16.71 1.44 -10.78
C ALA A 176 -16.21 1.44 -9.32
N LEU A 177 -16.87 2.16 -8.41
CA LEU A 177 -16.50 2.20 -7.00
C LEU A 177 -16.70 0.84 -6.32
N THR A 178 -17.85 0.19 -6.53
CA THR A 178 -18.14 -1.12 -5.95
C THR A 178 -17.14 -2.18 -6.45
N ALA A 179 -16.73 -2.12 -7.72
CA ALA A 179 -15.67 -2.98 -8.24
C ALA A 179 -14.29 -2.66 -7.63
N ALA A 180 -13.98 -1.39 -7.41
CA ALA A 180 -12.74 -0.98 -6.76
C ALA A 180 -12.68 -1.44 -5.29
N GLU A 181 -13.78 -1.33 -4.54
CA GLU A 181 -13.89 -1.85 -3.17
C GLU A 181 -13.69 -3.36 -3.14
N ALA A 182 -14.38 -4.12 -4.00
CA ALA A 182 -14.21 -5.57 -4.12
C ALA A 182 -12.77 -5.97 -4.46
N ALA A 183 -12.10 -5.17 -5.31
CA ALA A 183 -10.70 -5.39 -5.65
C ALA A 183 -9.76 -5.12 -4.47
N VAL A 184 -9.97 -4.05 -3.69
CA VAL A 184 -9.18 -3.76 -2.49
C VAL A 184 -9.32 -4.89 -1.46
N ASP A 185 -10.55 -5.37 -1.21
CA ASP A 185 -10.80 -6.48 -0.28
C ASP A 185 -10.07 -7.76 -0.70
N ALA A 186 -10.05 -8.04 -2.01
CA ALA A 186 -9.30 -9.17 -2.57
C ALA A 186 -7.78 -9.00 -2.38
N ILE A 187 -7.25 -7.80 -2.66
CA ILE A 187 -5.82 -7.48 -2.50
C ILE A 187 -5.38 -7.56 -1.03
N MET A 188 -6.23 -7.16 -0.07
CA MET A 188 -5.94 -7.27 1.37
C MET A 188 -5.80 -8.72 1.87
N SER A 189 -6.20 -9.70 1.05
CA SER A 189 -5.98 -11.12 1.32
C SER A 189 -4.65 -11.63 0.78
N CYS A 190 -3.99 -10.87 -0.11
CA CYS A 190 -2.69 -11.20 -0.67
C CYS A 190 -1.57 -10.83 0.31
N GLU A 191 -0.49 -11.61 0.30
CA GLU A 191 0.69 -11.33 1.11
C GLU A 191 1.68 -10.46 0.34
N GLY A 192 2.28 -9.50 1.04
CA GLY A 192 3.37 -8.70 0.53
C GLY A 192 2.97 -7.48 -0.29
N SER A 193 1.69 -7.09 -0.35
CA SER A 193 1.21 -5.91 -1.08
C SER A 193 0.31 -4.97 -0.27
N ILE A 194 0.35 -3.67 -0.58
CA ILE A 194 -0.56 -2.66 -0.01
C ILE A 194 -1.20 -1.81 -1.12
N THR A 195 -2.36 -1.20 -0.82
CA THR A 195 -3.01 -0.16 -1.63
C THR A 195 -2.97 1.19 -0.88
N PRO A 196 -1.97 2.06 -1.11
CA PRO A 196 -1.68 3.19 -0.21
C PRO A 196 -2.68 4.36 -0.26
N PHE A 197 -3.55 4.40 -1.27
CA PHE A 197 -4.51 5.50 -1.43
C PHE A 197 -5.69 5.40 -0.46
N PRO A 198 -6.51 6.46 -0.29
CA PRO A 198 -7.63 6.44 0.65
C PRO A 198 -8.61 5.31 0.32
N GLY A 199 -8.86 4.41 1.28
CA GLY A 199 -9.66 3.20 1.04
C GLY A 199 -9.04 2.23 0.02
N GLY A 200 -7.77 2.39 -0.33
CA GLY A 200 -7.08 1.65 -1.37
C GLY A 200 -7.33 2.12 -2.81
N ILE A 201 -8.04 3.24 -2.99
CA ILE A 201 -8.63 3.62 -4.29
C ILE A 201 -8.19 5.02 -4.71
N VAL A 202 -7.74 5.15 -5.96
CA VAL A 202 -7.40 6.43 -6.60
C VAL A 202 -8.61 6.95 -7.36
N ALA A 203 -9.17 8.05 -6.86
CA ALA A 203 -10.28 8.77 -7.51
C ALA A 203 -9.82 9.83 -8.53
N SER A 204 -8.55 10.26 -8.46
CA SER A 204 -8.07 11.44 -9.18
C SER A 204 -7.48 11.15 -10.55
N GLY A 205 -6.60 10.13 -10.64
CA GLY A 205 -5.76 9.83 -11.81
C GLY A 205 -4.81 10.98 -12.16
N SER A 206 -3.54 10.70 -12.44
CA SER A 206 -2.57 11.76 -12.76
C SER A 206 -1.74 11.47 -14.00
N LYS A 207 -1.26 12.55 -14.63
CA LYS A 207 -0.19 12.51 -15.62
C LYS A 207 1.00 13.34 -15.13
N PRO A 208 2.25 12.99 -15.54
CA PRO A 208 3.42 13.79 -15.20
C PRO A 208 3.34 15.18 -15.83
N GLY A 209 3.72 16.20 -15.07
CA GLY A 209 3.74 17.59 -15.52
C GLY A 209 2.35 18.16 -15.81
N ALA A 210 2.32 19.13 -16.72
CA ALA A 210 1.10 19.81 -17.15
C ALA A 210 1.26 20.42 -18.55
N ASP A 211 0.15 20.50 -19.29
CA ASP A 211 0.13 21.16 -20.60
C ASP A 211 0.14 22.69 -20.47
N LYS A 212 -0.65 23.22 -19.53
CA LYS A 212 -0.80 24.67 -19.28
C LYS A 212 0.05 25.19 -18.12
N TYR A 213 0.01 24.52 -16.96
CA TYR A 213 0.62 24.99 -15.72
C TYR A 213 1.99 24.34 -15.49
N LYS A 214 3.02 24.77 -16.24
CA LYS A 214 4.35 24.12 -16.28
C LYS A 214 5.09 24.00 -14.94
N PHE A 215 4.66 24.73 -13.91
CA PHE A 215 5.19 24.61 -12.55
C PHE A 215 4.65 23.41 -11.76
N MET A 216 3.61 22.72 -12.27
CA MET A 216 3.01 21.57 -11.62
C MET A 216 3.81 20.30 -11.93
N LYS A 217 4.13 19.51 -10.89
CA LYS A 217 4.79 18.20 -11.03
C LYS A 217 3.88 17.12 -11.61
N ALA A 218 2.59 17.17 -11.29
CA ALA A 218 1.57 16.27 -11.79
C ALA A 218 0.24 17.02 -11.91
N THR A 219 -0.59 16.63 -12.86
CA THR A 219 -1.95 17.16 -13.06
C THR A 219 -2.90 16.03 -13.40
N THR A 220 -4.21 16.29 -13.42
CA THR A 220 -5.22 15.30 -13.86
C THR A 220 -4.85 14.71 -15.23
N ASN A 221 -5.06 13.41 -15.39
CA ASN A 221 -4.99 12.77 -16.69
C ASN A 221 -6.33 12.96 -17.41
N GLN A 222 -6.44 14.04 -18.17
CA GLN A 222 -7.69 14.43 -18.85
C GLN A 222 -8.23 13.37 -19.80
N ARG A 223 -7.38 12.45 -20.29
CA ARG A 223 -7.79 11.38 -21.20
C ARG A 223 -8.72 10.36 -20.53
N PHE A 224 -8.61 10.21 -19.21
CA PHE A 224 -9.41 9.30 -18.39
C PHE A 224 -10.45 10.03 -17.52
N ALA A 225 -10.76 11.29 -17.80
CA ALA A 225 -11.74 12.07 -17.04
C ALA A 225 -13.14 11.99 -17.71
N PRO A 226 -14.12 11.27 -17.13
CA PRO A 226 -15.41 11.04 -17.79
C PRO A 226 -16.17 12.33 -18.12
N SER A 227 -16.09 13.35 -17.25
CA SER A 227 -16.75 14.65 -17.48
C SER A 227 -16.12 15.49 -18.60
N LEU A 228 -15.00 15.04 -19.17
CA LEU A 228 -14.28 15.73 -20.24
C LEU A 228 -14.26 14.91 -21.54
N LYS A 229 -14.91 13.74 -21.60
CA LYS A 229 -14.82 12.82 -22.76
C LYS A 229 -15.20 13.48 -24.09
N ASP A 230 -16.22 14.34 -24.10
CA ASP A 230 -16.66 15.05 -25.32
C ASP A 230 -15.80 16.28 -25.68
N ARG A 231 -14.91 16.71 -24.77
CA ARG A 231 -14.08 17.91 -24.91
C ARG A 231 -12.60 17.61 -25.18
N VAL A 232 -12.14 16.41 -24.84
CA VAL A 232 -10.76 15.95 -25.00
C VAL A 232 -10.72 15.06 -26.24
N PRO A 233 -10.17 15.53 -27.38
CA PRO A 233 -10.24 14.80 -28.65
C PRO A 233 -9.53 13.44 -28.63
N ASP A 234 -8.53 13.28 -27.76
CA ASP A 234 -7.74 12.07 -27.57
C ASP A 234 -8.10 11.34 -26.26
N THR A 235 -9.39 11.37 -25.88
CA THR A 235 -9.88 10.61 -24.73
C THR A 235 -9.62 9.11 -24.89
N SER A 236 -9.30 8.44 -23.78
CA SER A 236 -9.12 6.99 -23.70
C SER A 236 -10.37 6.28 -23.18
N LEU A 237 -11.48 7.00 -23.03
CA LEU A 237 -12.74 6.46 -22.51
C LEU A 237 -13.69 6.07 -23.64
N PRO A 238 -14.22 4.82 -23.64
CA PRO A 238 -15.36 4.44 -24.46
C PRO A 238 -16.60 5.30 -24.16
N GLU A 239 -17.53 5.38 -25.13
CA GLU A 239 -18.74 6.20 -25.00
C GLU A 239 -19.61 5.81 -23.79
N ASP A 240 -19.69 4.52 -23.48
CA ASP A 240 -20.53 3.94 -22.43
C ASP A 240 -19.86 3.91 -21.04
N VAL A 241 -18.69 4.53 -20.88
CA VAL A 241 -17.98 4.66 -19.60
C VAL A 241 -18.25 6.03 -18.96
N ASN A 242 -18.70 6.02 -17.69
CA ASN A 242 -18.98 7.24 -16.92
C ASN A 242 -18.43 7.20 -15.48
N GLY A 243 -17.66 6.17 -15.13
CA GLY A 243 -16.96 6.06 -13.86
C GLY A 243 -15.59 5.41 -14.05
N VAL A 244 -14.55 5.99 -13.44
CA VAL A 244 -13.19 5.45 -13.50
C VAL A 244 -12.56 5.54 -12.11
N TYR A 245 -12.00 4.43 -11.67
CA TYR A 245 -11.14 4.38 -10.50
C TYR A 245 -9.85 3.63 -10.85
N GLU A 246 -8.75 4.02 -10.22
CA GLU A 246 -7.48 3.34 -10.33
C GLU A 246 -7.15 2.67 -8.99
N LEU A 247 -6.55 1.48 -9.03
CA LEU A 247 -5.91 0.89 -7.87
C LEU A 247 -4.40 0.97 -8.06
N VAL A 248 -3.72 1.60 -7.12
CA VAL A 248 -2.25 1.60 -7.04
C VAL A 248 -1.84 0.60 -5.97
N ILE A 249 -0.85 -0.22 -6.31
CA ILE A 249 -0.35 -1.34 -5.52
C ILE A 249 1.15 -1.19 -5.37
N ASN A 250 1.60 -1.22 -4.13
CA ASN A 250 3.01 -1.36 -3.78
C ASN A 250 3.24 -2.75 -3.18
N GLY A 251 4.46 -3.27 -3.28
CA GLY A 251 4.77 -4.55 -2.68
C GLY A 251 6.26 -4.79 -2.43
N ILE A 252 6.53 -5.82 -1.64
CA ILE A 252 7.89 -6.23 -1.25
C ILE A 252 8.72 -6.75 -2.43
N ASN A 253 8.08 -7.18 -3.52
CA ASN A 253 8.69 -7.59 -4.77
C ASN A 253 7.66 -7.53 -5.92
N GLU A 254 8.11 -7.80 -7.15
CA GLU A 254 7.26 -7.79 -8.35
C GLU A 254 6.18 -8.88 -8.32
N GLU A 255 6.50 -10.07 -7.80
CA GLU A 255 5.56 -11.21 -7.75
C GLU A 255 4.34 -10.89 -6.85
N ALA A 256 4.56 -10.29 -5.68
CA ALA A 256 3.50 -9.85 -4.79
C ALA A 256 2.55 -8.85 -5.49
N ILE A 257 3.09 -7.95 -6.32
CA ILE A 257 2.25 -7.03 -7.12
C ILE A 257 1.47 -7.79 -8.18
N LYS A 258 2.08 -8.74 -8.91
CA LYS A 258 1.37 -9.54 -9.92
C LYS A 258 0.20 -10.32 -9.31
N VAL A 259 0.43 -10.96 -8.17
CA VAL A 259 -0.61 -11.68 -7.41
C VAL A 259 -1.74 -10.73 -7.00
N ALA A 260 -1.40 -9.56 -6.44
CA ALA A 260 -2.37 -8.55 -6.04
C ALA A 260 -3.18 -8.00 -7.22
N MET A 261 -2.51 -7.64 -8.33
CA MET A 261 -3.17 -7.17 -9.55
C MET A 261 -4.14 -8.22 -10.10
N LYS A 262 -3.69 -9.47 -10.20
CA LYS A 262 -4.54 -10.58 -10.64
C LYS A 262 -5.79 -10.72 -9.77
N ALA A 263 -5.61 -10.81 -8.45
CA ALA A 263 -6.72 -10.96 -7.51
C ALA A 263 -7.70 -9.79 -7.54
N GLY A 264 -7.18 -8.56 -7.62
CA GLY A 264 -7.99 -7.35 -7.73
C GLY A 264 -8.81 -7.30 -9.02
N ILE A 265 -8.19 -7.64 -10.16
CA ILE A 265 -8.88 -7.69 -11.46
C ILE A 265 -9.95 -8.79 -11.46
N GLU A 266 -9.66 -10.00 -11.00
CA GLU A 266 -10.62 -11.11 -10.90
C GLU A 266 -11.83 -10.78 -10.01
N ALA A 267 -11.64 -9.95 -8.99
CA ALA A 267 -12.72 -9.46 -8.13
C ALA A 267 -13.53 -8.35 -8.81
N ALA A 268 -12.85 -7.35 -9.40
CA ALA A 268 -13.50 -6.20 -10.05
C ALA A 268 -14.44 -6.61 -11.19
N VAL A 269 -14.01 -7.53 -12.05
CA VAL A 269 -14.78 -7.97 -13.23
C VAL A 269 -16.04 -8.77 -12.89
N LYS A 270 -16.23 -9.17 -11.63
CA LYS A 270 -17.46 -9.84 -11.16
C LYS A 270 -18.59 -8.85 -10.86
N VAL A 271 -18.30 -7.56 -10.78
CA VAL A 271 -19.29 -6.52 -10.51
C VAL A 271 -20.02 -6.14 -11.81
N PRO A 272 -21.36 -6.12 -11.83
CA PRO A 272 -22.11 -5.66 -13.00
C PRO A 272 -21.79 -4.21 -13.38
N GLY A 273 -21.79 -3.92 -14.68
CA GLY A 273 -21.58 -2.57 -15.21
C GLY A 273 -20.12 -2.20 -15.45
N ILE A 274 -19.16 -3.11 -15.19
CA ILE A 274 -17.77 -2.91 -15.61
C ILE A 274 -17.64 -3.18 -17.10
N LYS A 275 -17.00 -2.25 -17.80
CA LYS A 275 -16.86 -2.25 -19.26
C LYS A 275 -15.48 -2.71 -19.69
N LYS A 276 -14.47 -2.24 -18.97
CA LYS A 276 -13.07 -2.44 -19.36
C LYS A 276 -12.13 -2.38 -18.16
N ILE A 277 -11.08 -3.17 -18.19
CA ILE A 277 -9.89 -3.04 -17.35
C ILE A 277 -8.72 -2.63 -18.24
N THR A 278 -7.96 -1.64 -17.78
CA THR A 278 -6.72 -1.19 -18.43
C THR A 278 -5.67 -0.86 -17.39
N ALA A 279 -4.50 -0.34 -17.78
CA ALA A 279 -3.46 0.07 -16.84
C ALA A 279 -2.74 1.35 -17.29
N GLY A 280 -2.25 2.10 -16.32
CA GLY A 280 -1.45 3.29 -16.51
C GLY A 280 0.03 2.96 -16.75
N ASN A 281 0.57 3.53 -17.82
CA ASN A 281 2.00 3.53 -18.13
C ASN A 281 2.44 4.87 -18.75
N TYR A 282 3.74 5.03 -18.88
CA TYR A 282 4.43 6.23 -19.37
C TYR A 282 5.24 5.91 -20.63
N GLY A 283 4.74 4.99 -21.45
CA GLY A 283 5.40 4.53 -22.68
C GLY A 283 6.59 3.59 -22.44
N GLY A 284 6.76 3.08 -21.21
CA GLY A 284 7.83 2.16 -20.87
C GLY A 284 9.21 2.81 -20.77
N SER A 285 9.23 4.12 -20.47
CA SER A 285 10.44 4.96 -20.48
C SER A 285 10.82 5.54 -19.12
N LEU A 286 9.96 5.39 -18.10
CA LEU A 286 10.15 5.95 -16.76
C LEU A 286 10.38 4.85 -15.71
N GLY A 287 9.51 3.85 -15.67
CA GLY A 287 9.54 2.74 -14.71
C GLY A 287 10.38 1.58 -15.20
N GLN A 288 10.97 0.87 -14.25
CA GLN A 288 11.83 -0.30 -14.51
C GLN A 288 11.04 -1.60 -14.65
N TYR A 289 9.80 -1.63 -14.15
CA TYR A 289 8.92 -2.79 -14.22
C TYR A 289 7.78 -2.55 -15.20
N LYS A 290 7.50 -3.56 -16.02
CA LYS A 290 6.36 -3.59 -16.94
C LYS A 290 5.54 -4.84 -16.61
N ILE A 291 4.36 -4.64 -16.07
CA ILE A 291 3.47 -5.73 -15.67
C ILE A 291 2.36 -5.81 -16.71
N ASN A 292 2.52 -6.68 -17.70
CA ASN A 292 1.51 -6.86 -18.75
C ASN A 292 0.26 -7.51 -18.16
N LEU A 293 -0.91 -6.94 -18.45
CA LEU A 293 -2.18 -7.42 -17.88
C LEU A 293 -2.53 -8.84 -18.34
N HIS A 294 -2.24 -9.17 -19.61
CA HIS A 294 -2.58 -10.49 -20.16
C HIS A 294 -1.70 -11.59 -19.58
N ASP A 295 -0.44 -11.30 -19.23
CA ASP A 295 0.48 -12.26 -18.62
C ASP A 295 0.07 -12.67 -17.18
N LEU A 296 -0.92 -11.99 -16.59
CA LEU A 296 -1.46 -12.34 -15.28
C LEU A 296 -2.39 -13.57 -15.33
N PHE A 297 -2.82 -14.00 -16.51
CA PHE A 297 -3.91 -14.97 -16.70
C PHE A 297 -3.54 -16.17 -17.58
#